data_AF-A0A7Z9QW61-F1
#
_entry.id   AF-A0A7Z9QW61-F1
#
_cell.length_a   1.000
_cell.length_b   1.000
_cell.length_c   1.000
_cell.angle_alpha   90.00
_cell.angle_beta   90.00
_cell.angle_gamma   90.00
#
_symmetry.space_group_name_H-M   'P 1'
#
loop_
_entity.id
_entity.type
_entity.pdbx_description
1 polymer ?
#
loop_
_entity_poly.entity_id
_entity_poly.type
_entity_poly.pdbx_seq_one_letter_code
_entity_poly.pdbx_strand_id
1 'polypeptide(L)'
;MQIFDRYTNLLDWTKCKENHPRVLGRTLDGSPIACWQSGGDKKPAIFISAGSHSTEQAGVTAAVELIDQLETDHQIYVIPCRDPMGMNGFPYVLSLSLGEEPELGSVEDSEEILKDSGEVLYQDEETLLVIIGEYGYSTSGLYGRFFPGEAFLEPLVGRRIFFPSSAEGIEGTAPFQRAYTLVVSPTGEILHI
;
A
#
# COMPACT_ATOMS: atom_id res chain seq x y z
N MET A 1 11.93 17.02 -2.57
CA MET A 1 11.03 15.95 -3.05
C MET A 1 9.77 16.06 -2.23
N GLN A 2 8.59 16.20 -2.84
CA GLN A 2 7.33 16.22 -2.10
C GLN A 2 7.08 14.83 -1.49
N ILE A 3 6.79 14.77 -0.20
CA ILE A 3 6.33 13.55 0.47
C ILE A 3 4.83 13.68 0.69
N PHE A 4 4.10 12.59 0.47
CA PHE A 4 2.65 12.54 0.62
C PHE A 4 2.34 11.60 1.77
N ASP A 5 1.94 12.15 2.92
CA ASP A 5 1.72 11.33 4.12
C ASP A 5 0.49 10.44 3.99
N ARG A 6 -0.57 10.97 3.38
CA ARG A 6 -1.79 10.23 3.04
C ARG A 6 -2.05 10.27 1.54
N TYR A 7 -2.78 9.27 1.06
CA TYR A 7 -3.22 9.20 -0.33
C TYR A 7 -4.09 10.41 -0.70
N THR A 8 -4.89 10.93 0.23
CA THR A 8 -5.67 12.17 0.03
C THR A 8 -4.78 13.37 -0.27
N ASN A 9 -3.61 13.50 0.36
CA ASN A 9 -2.67 14.58 0.07
C ASN A 9 -2.16 14.51 -1.37
N LEU A 10 -1.88 13.31 -1.88
CA LEU A 10 -1.50 13.09 -3.27
C LEU A 10 -2.63 13.46 -4.24
N LEU A 11 -3.86 13.03 -3.95
CA LEU A 11 -5.01 13.35 -4.77
C LEU A 11 -5.30 14.85 -4.81
N ASP A 12 -5.17 15.54 -3.69
CA ASP A 12 -5.44 16.97 -3.62
C ASP A 12 -4.34 17.78 -4.29
N TRP A 13 -3.08 17.36 -4.17
CA TRP A 13 -1.95 17.95 -4.89
C TRP A 13 -2.15 17.90 -6.41
N THR A 14 -2.64 16.78 -6.93
CA THR A 14 -2.85 16.57 -8.36
C THR A 14 -4.12 17.24 -8.89
N LYS A 15 -5.17 17.40 -8.07
CA LYS A 15 -6.39 18.15 -8.43
C LYS A 15 -6.18 19.65 -8.59
N CYS A 16 -5.16 20.22 -7.96
CA CYS A 16 -4.82 21.64 -8.12
C CYS A 16 -4.35 21.98 -9.55
N LYS A 17 -4.15 20.99 -10.42
CA LYS A 17 -3.76 21.14 -11.82
C LYS A 17 -4.96 20.91 -12.74
N GLU A 18 -4.93 21.49 -13.94
CA GLU A 18 -6.04 21.43 -14.92
C GLU A 18 -6.39 20.00 -15.38
N ASN A 19 -5.60 18.99 -14.98
CA ASN A 19 -5.79 17.59 -15.33
C ASN A 19 -6.63 16.85 -14.27
N HIS A 20 -7.84 16.47 -14.64
CA HIS A 20 -8.70 15.63 -13.81
C HIS A 20 -8.37 14.13 -13.96
N PRO A 21 -8.20 13.38 -12.86
CA PRO A 21 -7.98 11.95 -12.94
C PRO A 21 -9.21 11.20 -13.42
N ARG A 22 -8.97 10.12 -14.16
CA ARG A 22 -9.94 9.05 -14.37
C ARG A 22 -9.77 8.00 -13.26
N VAL A 23 -10.86 7.66 -12.58
CA VAL A 23 -10.88 6.52 -11.65
C VAL A 23 -10.99 5.23 -12.45
N LEU A 24 -10.03 4.33 -12.29
CA LEU A 24 -9.99 3.02 -12.96
C LEU A 24 -10.65 1.91 -12.14
N GLY A 25 -10.70 2.08 -10.82
CA GLY A 25 -11.26 1.12 -9.87
C GLY A 25 -11.14 1.66 -8.46
N ARG A 26 -11.48 0.83 -7.46
CA ARG A 26 -11.35 1.16 -6.04
C ARG A 26 -10.69 0.00 -5.29
N THR A 27 -9.93 0.33 -4.26
CA THR A 27 -9.40 -0.62 -3.28
C THR A 27 -10.49 -1.03 -2.28
N LEU A 28 -10.15 -1.94 -1.37
CA LEU A 28 -11.10 -2.54 -0.42
C LEU A 28 -11.66 -1.53 0.60
N ASP A 29 -10.89 -0.50 0.94
CA ASP A 29 -11.32 0.67 1.73
C ASP A 29 -12.12 1.71 0.92
N GLY A 30 -12.35 1.47 -0.38
CA GLY A 30 -13.02 2.38 -1.29
C GLY A 30 -12.12 3.48 -1.89
N SER A 31 -10.85 3.55 -1.52
CA SER A 31 -9.91 4.54 -2.10
C SER A 31 -9.80 4.35 -3.63
N PRO A 32 -9.83 5.44 -4.43
CA PRO A 32 -9.83 5.31 -5.89
C PRO A 32 -8.44 4.97 -6.42
N ILE A 33 -8.33 4.03 -7.37
CA ILE A 33 -7.14 3.92 -8.21
C ILE A 33 -7.29 4.94 -9.35
N ALA A 34 -6.49 6.00 -9.30
CA ALA A 34 -6.61 7.15 -10.19
C ALA A 34 -5.52 7.17 -11.26
N CYS A 35 -5.92 7.46 -12.50
CA CYS A 35 -5.04 7.60 -13.65
C CYS A 35 -5.16 9.00 -14.23
N TRP A 36 -4.03 9.65 -14.46
CA TRP A 36 -3.95 10.91 -15.19
C TRP A 36 -3.55 10.65 -16.63
N GLN A 37 -4.11 11.42 -17.53
CA GLN A 37 -3.68 11.48 -18.92
C GLN A 37 -2.97 12.80 -19.15
N SER A 38 -1.80 12.76 -19.78
CA SER A 38 -1.00 13.94 -20.15
C SER A 38 -0.28 13.71 -21.49
N GLY A 39 0.56 14.66 -21.91
CA GLY A 39 1.27 14.61 -23.20
C GLY A 39 0.40 14.97 -24.40
N GLY A 40 0.79 14.50 -25.58
CA GLY A 40 0.10 14.74 -26.85
C GLY A 40 -0.87 13.62 -27.25
N ASP A 41 -1.12 13.47 -28.55
CA ASP A 41 -2.07 12.51 -29.12
C ASP A 41 -1.42 11.36 -29.91
N LYS A 42 -0.08 11.35 -30.02
CA LYS A 42 0.67 10.36 -30.80
C LYS A 42 0.64 8.98 -30.13
N LYS A 43 0.49 7.96 -30.98
CA LYS A 43 0.53 6.53 -30.60
C LYS A 43 1.86 5.87 -31.00
N PRO A 44 2.25 4.75 -30.34
CA PRO A 44 1.59 4.12 -29.20
C PRO A 44 1.63 4.98 -27.93
N ALA A 45 0.67 4.77 -27.04
CA ALA A 45 0.66 5.44 -25.74
C ALA A 45 1.74 4.86 -24.83
N ILE A 46 2.23 5.68 -23.90
CA ILE A 46 3.18 5.28 -22.86
C ILE A 46 2.40 5.21 -21.54
N PHE A 47 2.61 4.12 -20.81
CA PHE A 47 2.02 3.90 -19.50
C PHE A 47 3.11 3.91 -18.43
N ILE A 48 2.90 4.72 -17.39
CA ILE A 48 3.80 4.89 -16.25
C ILE A 48 3.01 4.57 -14.98
N SER A 49 3.53 3.70 -14.13
CA SER A 49 2.91 3.41 -12.84
C SER A 49 3.94 3.35 -11.73
N ALA A 50 3.56 3.81 -10.54
CA ALA A 50 4.39 3.77 -9.34
C ALA A 50 3.58 3.35 -8.11
N GLY A 51 4.29 3.11 -6.99
CA GLY A 51 3.68 2.83 -5.69
C GLY A 51 2.88 1.53 -5.65
N SER A 52 3.38 0.44 -6.25
CA SER A 52 2.93 -0.92 -5.89
C SER A 52 3.39 -1.26 -4.47
N HIS A 53 4.62 -0.89 -4.15
CA HIS A 53 5.11 -0.90 -2.79
C HIS A 53 5.00 0.51 -2.24
N SER A 54 4.21 0.66 -1.18
CA SER A 54 3.93 1.94 -0.53
C SER A 54 5.18 2.61 0.07
N THR A 55 6.23 1.84 0.34
CA THR A 55 7.55 2.31 0.78
C THR A 55 8.40 2.92 -0.33
N GLU A 56 8.03 2.77 -1.60
CA GLU A 56 8.78 3.35 -2.72
C GLU A 56 8.30 4.78 -3.03
N GLN A 57 8.24 5.63 -1.99
CA GLN A 57 7.69 6.98 -2.04
C GLN A 57 8.35 7.86 -3.12
N ALA A 58 9.66 7.68 -3.36
CA ALA A 58 10.37 8.43 -4.40
C ALA A 58 9.78 8.18 -5.80
N GLY A 59 9.37 6.94 -6.09
CA GLY A 59 8.72 6.59 -7.36
C GLY A 59 7.32 7.23 -7.48
N VAL A 60 6.58 7.28 -6.38
CA VAL A 60 5.28 7.97 -6.31
C VAL A 60 5.45 9.46 -6.61
N THR A 61 6.42 10.12 -5.97
CA THR A 61 6.69 11.54 -6.20
C THR A 61 7.14 11.81 -7.63
N ALA A 62 8.07 11.01 -8.16
CA ALA A 62 8.50 11.13 -9.55
C ALA A 62 7.34 10.96 -10.53
N ALA A 63 6.44 10.00 -10.30
CA ALA A 63 5.26 9.82 -11.14
C ALA A 63 4.32 11.03 -11.08
N VAL A 64 4.12 11.63 -9.91
CA VAL A 64 3.33 12.86 -9.77
C VAL A 64 4.00 14.05 -10.49
N GLU A 65 5.32 14.17 -10.44
CA GLU A 65 6.05 15.20 -11.18
C GLU A 65 5.93 15.00 -12.70
N LEU A 66 5.99 13.76 -13.19
CA LEU A 66 5.82 13.43 -14.61
C LEU A 66 4.43 13.76 -15.15
N ILE A 67 3.36 13.71 -14.33
CA ILE A 67 2.01 14.12 -14.76
C ILE A 67 2.01 15.58 -15.26
N ASP A 68 2.87 16.41 -14.69
CA ASP A 68 2.92 17.85 -14.94
C ASP A 68 4.05 18.27 -15.88
N GLN A 69 5.23 17.69 -15.71
CA GLN A 69 6.45 18.19 -16.34
C GLN A 69 6.84 17.44 -17.60
N LEU A 70 6.25 16.26 -17.85
CA LEU A 70 6.62 15.46 -19.01
C LEU A 70 6.00 16.04 -20.29
N GLU A 71 6.84 16.71 -21.08
CA GLU A 71 6.48 17.20 -22.41
C GLU A 71 6.82 16.16 -23.49
N THR A 72 5.83 15.70 -24.23
CA THR A 72 6.01 14.77 -25.35
C THR A 72 4.79 14.74 -26.27
N ASP A 73 5.00 14.43 -27.55
CA ASP A 73 3.91 14.22 -28.51
C ASP A 73 3.10 12.96 -28.20
N HIS A 74 3.66 12.00 -27.46
CA HIS A 74 2.99 10.74 -27.14
C HIS A 74 1.89 10.92 -26.08
N GLN A 75 0.83 10.12 -26.21
CA GLN A 75 -0.16 9.97 -25.15
C GLN A 75 0.52 9.35 -23.92
N ILE A 76 0.38 9.98 -22.76
CA ILE A 76 0.88 9.47 -21.48
C ILE A 76 -0.29 9.11 -20.56
N TYR A 77 -0.20 7.95 -19.91
CA TYR A 77 -1.08 7.54 -18.83
C TYR A 77 -0.26 7.26 -17.57
N VAL A 78 -0.59 7.95 -16.47
CA VAL A 78 0.15 7.82 -15.20
C VAL A 78 -0.76 7.35 -14.08
N ILE A 79 -0.38 6.27 -13.41
CA ILE A 79 -0.94 5.86 -12.10
C ILE A 79 0.14 6.06 -11.04
N PRO A 80 0.10 7.18 -10.28
CA PRO A 80 1.18 7.52 -9.37
C PRO A 80 1.23 6.63 -8.11
N CYS A 81 0.12 5.99 -7.74
CA CYS A 81 0.04 5.07 -6.61
C CYS A 81 -0.90 3.92 -6.95
N ARG A 82 -0.39 2.68 -6.88
CA ARG A 82 -1.15 1.45 -7.10
C ARG A 82 -1.70 0.84 -5.81
N ASP A 83 -1.09 1.15 -4.67
CA ASP A 83 -1.57 0.73 -3.35
C ASP A 83 -1.90 1.91 -2.41
N PRO A 84 -3.05 2.58 -2.60
CA PRO A 84 -3.55 3.64 -1.72
C PRO A 84 -3.61 3.26 -0.24
N MET A 85 -4.02 2.02 0.07
CA MET A 85 -4.19 1.55 1.44
C MET A 85 -2.84 1.53 2.16
N GLY A 86 -1.82 0.90 1.56
CA GLY A 86 -0.48 0.86 2.12
C GLY A 86 0.17 2.24 2.24
N MET A 87 -0.12 3.14 1.30
CA MET A 87 0.37 4.52 1.32
C MET A 87 -0.10 5.31 2.54
N ASN A 88 -1.33 5.06 3.02
CA ASN A 88 -1.89 5.76 4.18
C ASN A 88 -1.25 5.37 5.52
N GLY A 89 -0.37 4.35 5.56
CA GLY A 89 0.36 3.93 6.75
C GLY A 89 -0.22 2.70 7.45
N PHE A 90 0.58 2.12 8.35
CA PHE A 90 0.18 0.96 9.13
C PHE A 90 -0.96 1.24 10.13
N PRO A 91 -0.96 2.37 10.88
CA PRO A 91 -2.07 2.72 11.76
C PRO A 91 -3.38 2.83 10.99
N TYR A 92 -3.35 3.41 9.79
CA TYR A 92 -4.52 3.50 8.92
C TYR A 92 -5.08 2.14 8.55
N VAL A 93 -4.28 1.23 8.00
CA VAL A 93 -4.80 -0.08 7.58
C VAL A 93 -5.26 -0.92 8.77
N LEU A 94 -4.67 -0.73 9.95
CA LEU A 94 -5.13 -1.35 11.19
C LEU A 94 -6.47 -0.77 11.65
N SER A 95 -6.67 0.54 11.50
CA SER A 95 -7.94 1.22 11.79
C SER A 95 -9.14 0.66 11.03
N LEU A 96 -8.92 0.11 9.83
CA LEU A 96 -9.97 -0.50 9.02
C LEU A 96 -10.59 -1.73 9.70
N SER A 97 -9.84 -2.38 10.59
CA SER A 97 -10.31 -3.52 11.39
C SER A 97 -10.70 -3.14 12.81
N LEU A 98 -10.02 -2.15 13.41
CA LEU A 98 -10.28 -1.72 14.80
C LEU A 98 -11.42 -0.70 14.94
N GLY A 99 -11.76 0.01 13.86
CA GLY A 99 -12.75 1.09 13.86
C GLY A 99 -12.21 2.46 14.28
N GLU A 100 -10.99 2.52 14.80
CA GLU A 100 -10.26 3.76 15.12
C GLU A 100 -8.77 3.61 14.80
N GLU A 101 -8.09 4.72 14.52
CA GLU A 101 -6.67 4.72 14.19
C GLU A 101 -5.82 4.67 15.47
N PRO A 102 -5.06 3.59 15.71
CA PRO A 102 -4.28 3.45 16.95
C PRO A 102 -3.06 4.36 16.94
N GLU A 103 -2.65 4.81 18.13
CA GLU A 103 -1.35 5.44 18.32
C GLU A 103 -0.28 4.33 18.44
N LEU A 104 0.69 4.32 17.52
CA LEU A 104 1.81 3.38 17.52
C LEU A 104 3.12 4.16 17.74
N GLY A 105 3.74 3.98 18.90
CA GLY A 105 5.05 4.55 19.22
C GLY A 105 6.21 3.59 18.95
N SER A 106 5.93 2.29 18.93
CA SER A 106 6.94 1.23 18.79
C SER A 106 6.41 -0.02 18.07
N VAL A 107 7.31 -0.92 17.67
CA VAL A 107 6.95 -2.23 17.08
C VAL A 107 6.27 -3.11 18.13
N GLU A 108 6.71 -3.00 19.38
CA GLU A 108 6.12 -3.69 20.53
C GLU A 108 4.64 -3.28 20.72
N ASP A 109 4.31 -2.00 20.62
CA ASP A 109 2.92 -1.51 20.68
C ASP A 109 2.05 -2.19 19.61
N SER A 110 2.61 -2.33 18.40
CA SER A 110 1.90 -2.98 17.30
C SER A 110 1.66 -4.47 17.57
N GLU A 111 2.66 -5.18 18.10
CA GLU A 111 2.54 -6.60 18.42
C GLU A 111 1.50 -6.85 19.54
N GLU A 112 1.48 -6.01 20.57
CA GLU A 112 0.48 -6.08 21.65
C GLU A 112 -0.93 -5.89 21.10
N ILE A 113 -1.16 -4.88 20.27
CA ILE A 113 -2.48 -4.63 19.65
C ILE A 113 -2.90 -5.82 18.78
N LEU A 114 -1.98 -6.37 17.99
CA LEU A 114 -2.28 -7.53 17.13
C LEU A 114 -2.67 -8.75 17.96
N LYS A 115 -2.01 -9.02 19.09
CA LYS A 115 -2.34 -10.13 19.99
C LYS A 115 -3.67 -9.93 20.70
N ASP A 116 -3.97 -8.72 21.13
CA ASP A 116 -5.19 -8.42 21.89
C ASP A 116 -6.44 -8.40 21.00
N SER A 117 -6.30 -7.96 19.74
CA SER A 117 -7.43 -7.73 18.84
C SER A 117 -7.64 -8.83 17.81
N GLY A 118 -6.63 -9.66 17.54
CA GLY A 118 -6.62 -10.62 16.43
C GLY A 118 -6.63 -12.08 16.84
N GLU A 119 -7.09 -12.92 15.91
CA GLU A 119 -6.87 -14.36 15.99
C GLU A 119 -5.46 -14.68 15.46
N VAL A 120 -4.63 -15.30 16.31
CA VAL A 120 -3.26 -15.68 15.95
C VAL A 120 -3.29 -16.87 14.99
N LEU A 121 -2.76 -16.67 13.79
CA LEU A 121 -2.64 -17.72 12.77
C LEU A 121 -1.26 -18.36 12.79
N TYR A 122 -0.22 -17.55 13.00
CA TYR A 122 1.16 -18.02 13.07
C TYR A 122 1.97 -17.15 14.02
N GLN A 123 2.88 -17.77 14.78
CA GLN A 123 3.82 -17.07 15.62
C GLN A 123 5.15 -17.82 15.74
N ASP A 124 6.26 -17.11 15.52
CA ASP A 124 7.61 -17.53 15.88
C ASP A 124 8.32 -16.42 16.69
N GLU A 125 9.64 -16.52 16.88
CA GLU A 125 10.43 -15.56 17.67
C GLU A 125 10.45 -14.14 17.07
N GLU A 126 10.28 -14.00 15.75
CA GLU A 126 10.40 -12.71 15.04
C GLU A 126 9.08 -12.25 14.42
N THR A 127 8.11 -13.16 14.29
CA THR A 127 6.96 -12.97 13.41
C THR A 127 5.68 -13.37 14.11
N LEU A 128 4.78 -12.42 14.23
CA LEU A 128 3.39 -12.65 14.53
C LEU A 128 2.59 -12.43 13.25
N LEU A 129 1.65 -13.32 12.96
CA LEU A 129 0.62 -13.16 11.94
C LEU A 129 -0.73 -13.39 12.57
N VAL A 130 -1.59 -12.37 12.50
CA VAL A 130 -2.96 -12.42 12.99
C VAL A 130 -3.94 -12.09 11.86
N ILE A 131 -5.18 -12.53 12.03
CA ILE A 131 -6.31 -12.02 11.26
C ILE A 131 -7.20 -11.19 12.18
N ILE A 132 -7.58 -10.00 11.71
CA ILE A 132 -8.55 -9.13 12.39
C ILE A 132 -9.60 -8.75 11.35
N GLY A 133 -10.85 -9.19 11.57
CA GLY A 133 -11.93 -8.99 10.60
C GLY A 133 -11.59 -9.56 9.22
N GLU A 134 -11.48 -8.68 8.23
CA GLU A 134 -11.27 -9.09 6.83
C GLU A 134 -9.81 -9.12 6.38
N TYR A 135 -8.86 -8.69 7.23
CA TYR A 135 -7.46 -8.45 6.86
C TYR A 135 -6.48 -9.23 7.74
N GLY A 136 -5.37 -9.64 7.15
CA GLY A 136 -4.20 -10.15 7.85
C GLY A 136 -3.26 -9.03 8.27
N TYR A 137 -2.59 -9.21 9.39
CA TYR A 137 -1.57 -8.28 9.89
C TYR A 137 -0.36 -9.08 10.38
N SER A 138 0.83 -8.61 10.04
CA SER A 138 2.07 -9.22 10.52
C SER A 138 3.05 -8.18 11.03
N THR A 139 3.90 -8.59 11.97
CA THR A 139 5.02 -7.78 12.46
C THR A 139 6.18 -7.71 11.47
N SER A 140 6.24 -8.61 10.48
CA SER A 140 7.33 -8.67 9.50
C SER A 140 6.87 -9.14 8.11
N GLY A 141 7.77 -9.02 7.13
CA GLY A 141 7.51 -9.45 5.76
C GLY A 141 7.41 -10.98 5.65
N LEU A 142 6.40 -11.45 4.93
CA LEU A 142 6.12 -12.89 4.76
C LEU A 142 6.44 -13.43 3.35
N TYR A 143 6.78 -12.54 2.41
CA TYR A 143 7.03 -12.93 1.02
C TYR A 143 8.18 -13.95 0.92
N GLY A 144 7.91 -15.09 0.28
CA GLY A 144 8.89 -16.18 0.09
C GLY A 144 9.28 -16.94 1.35
N ARG A 145 8.68 -16.69 2.52
CA ARG A 145 9.03 -17.38 3.78
C ARG A 145 8.35 -18.74 3.94
N PHE A 146 7.20 -18.93 3.34
CA PHE A 146 6.37 -20.13 3.52
C PHE A 146 6.09 -20.82 2.21
N PHE A 147 5.89 -22.14 2.25
CA PHE A 147 5.44 -22.88 1.08
C PHE A 147 4.00 -22.50 0.73
N PRO A 148 3.62 -22.50 -0.55
CA PRO A 148 2.23 -22.29 -0.93
C PRO A 148 1.31 -23.34 -0.30
N GLY A 149 0.21 -22.89 0.31
CA GLY A 149 -0.83 -23.76 0.86
C GLY A 149 -0.61 -24.24 2.31
N GLU A 150 0.31 -23.61 3.06
CA GLU A 150 0.38 -23.81 4.51
C GLU A 150 -0.99 -23.60 5.17
N ALA A 151 -1.36 -24.48 6.10
CA ALA A 151 -2.71 -24.53 6.66
C ALA A 151 -3.12 -23.20 7.34
N PHE A 152 -2.19 -22.53 8.01
CA PHE A 152 -2.46 -21.24 8.67
C PHE A 152 -2.73 -20.09 7.69
N LEU A 153 -2.41 -20.25 6.39
CA LEU A 153 -2.72 -19.27 5.35
C LEU A 153 -4.13 -19.44 4.77
N GLU A 154 -4.81 -20.56 5.03
CA GLU A 154 -6.16 -20.84 4.52
C GLU A 154 -7.15 -19.69 4.84
N PRO A 155 -7.21 -19.14 6.07
CA PRO A 155 -8.12 -18.04 6.38
C PRO A 155 -7.82 -16.75 5.60
N LEU A 156 -6.60 -16.61 5.08
CA LEU A 156 -6.09 -15.42 4.40
C LEU A 156 -6.18 -15.49 2.87
N VAL A 157 -6.63 -16.61 2.29
CA VAL A 157 -6.77 -16.74 0.83
C VAL A 157 -7.67 -15.64 0.25
N GLY A 158 -7.12 -14.90 -0.71
CA GLY A 158 -7.77 -13.75 -1.33
C GLY A 158 -7.79 -12.48 -0.48
N ARG A 159 -7.26 -12.51 0.74
CA ARG A 159 -7.19 -11.37 1.66
C ARG A 159 -5.83 -10.69 1.58
N ARG A 160 -5.81 -9.40 1.93
CA ARG A 160 -4.57 -8.63 2.08
C ARG A 160 -3.93 -8.93 3.43
N ILE A 161 -2.60 -8.96 3.45
CA ILE A 161 -1.79 -8.96 4.67
C ILE A 161 -1.00 -7.67 4.71
N PHE A 162 -1.07 -6.94 5.81
CA PHE A 162 -0.30 -5.72 6.03
C PHE A 162 0.80 -5.93 7.04
N PHE A 163 1.96 -5.30 6.84
CA PHE A 163 3.00 -5.21 7.85
C PHE A 163 3.69 -3.83 7.81
N PRO A 164 4.19 -3.31 8.94
CA PRO A 164 4.81 -2.00 8.98
C PRO A 164 6.14 -1.99 8.21
N SER A 165 6.52 -0.83 7.67
CA SER A 165 7.90 -0.63 7.21
C SER A 165 8.88 -0.80 8.38
N SER A 166 10.04 -1.41 8.13
CA SER A 166 11.12 -1.59 9.10
C SER A 166 12.30 -0.62 8.89
N ALA A 167 12.25 0.21 7.86
CA ALA A 167 13.35 1.12 7.53
C ALA A 167 13.33 2.35 8.43
N GLU A 168 14.35 2.52 9.27
CA GLU A 168 14.51 3.72 10.11
C GLU A 168 15.20 4.87 9.38
N GLY A 169 14.90 6.11 9.80
CA GLY A 169 15.64 7.30 9.36
C GLY A 169 15.38 7.76 7.92
N ILE A 170 14.45 7.14 7.20
CA ILE A 170 14.08 7.51 5.83
C ILE A 170 12.66 8.12 5.82
N GLU A 171 12.59 9.43 5.67
CA GLU A 171 11.34 10.20 5.64
C GLU A 171 10.37 9.67 4.56
N GLY A 172 9.10 9.51 4.93
CA GLY A 172 8.06 8.97 4.06
C GLY A 172 8.03 7.44 3.96
N THR A 173 8.96 6.76 4.64
CA THR A 173 9.06 5.29 4.67
C THR A 173 9.46 4.75 6.05
N ALA A 174 9.53 5.63 7.06
CA ALA A 174 9.85 5.26 8.43
C ALA A 174 8.81 4.28 8.98
N PRO A 175 9.08 3.61 10.12
CA PRO A 175 8.12 2.69 10.71
C PRO A 175 6.73 3.31 10.83
N PHE A 176 5.72 2.53 10.48
CA PHE A 176 4.30 2.90 10.49
C PHE A 176 3.85 3.96 9.47
N GLN A 177 4.76 4.76 8.88
CA GLN A 177 4.40 5.74 7.85
C GLN A 177 3.81 5.08 6.61
N ARG A 178 4.23 3.85 6.32
CA ARG A 178 3.74 3.00 5.22
C ARG A 178 3.43 1.61 5.74
N ALA A 179 2.46 0.95 5.13
CA ALA A 179 2.22 -0.47 5.29
C ALA A 179 2.57 -1.19 3.99
N TYR A 180 3.45 -2.18 4.07
CA TYR A 180 3.59 -3.12 2.96
C TYR A 180 2.33 -3.95 2.85
N THR A 181 1.94 -4.22 1.61
CA THR A 181 0.76 -5.03 1.32
C THR A 181 1.15 -6.28 0.56
N LEU A 182 0.73 -7.41 1.10
CA LEU A 182 0.80 -8.72 0.46
C LEU A 182 -0.63 -9.23 0.22
N VAL A 183 -0.77 -10.24 -0.62
CA VAL A 183 -2.02 -10.96 -0.82
C VAL A 183 -1.73 -12.45 -0.87
N VAL A 184 -2.60 -13.27 -0.27
CA VAL A 184 -2.52 -14.73 -0.45
C VAL A 184 -3.34 -15.10 -1.69
N SER A 185 -2.69 -15.74 -2.65
CA SER A 185 -3.32 -16.18 -3.90
C SER A 185 -4.33 -17.32 -3.65
N PRO A 186 -5.22 -17.63 -4.62
CA PRO A 186 -6.11 -18.79 -4.53
C PRO A 186 -5.40 -20.13 -4.34
N THR A 187 -4.11 -20.22 -4.67
CA THR A 187 -3.28 -21.43 -4.48
C THR A 187 -2.49 -21.41 -3.17
N GLY A 188 -2.74 -20.42 -2.29
CA GLY A 188 -2.06 -20.29 -1.01
C GLY A 188 -0.66 -19.69 -1.07
N GLU A 189 -0.27 -19.05 -2.19
CA GLU A 189 1.02 -18.38 -2.34
C GLU A 189 0.94 -16.92 -1.86
N ILE A 190 1.95 -16.45 -1.13
CA ILE A 190 2.03 -15.05 -0.69
C ILE A 190 2.68 -14.22 -1.79
N LEU A 191 1.96 -13.21 -2.30
CA LEU A 191 2.36 -12.35 -3.41
C LEU A 191 2.42 -10.88 -3.01
N HIS A 192 3.21 -10.09 -3.74
CA HIS A 192 3.11 -8.64 -3.74
C HIS A 192 1.89 -8.15 -4.55
N ILE A 193 1.42 -6.94 -4.27
CA ILE A 193 0.42 -6.22 -5.08
C ILE A 193 1.09 -5.43 -6.20
#